data_AF-A0A7C5D7C9-F1
#
_entry.id   AF-A0A7C5D7C9-F1
#
_cell.length_a   1.000
_cell.length_b   1.000
_cell.length_c   1.000
_cell.angle_alpha   90.00
_cell.angle_beta   90.00
_cell.angle_gamma   90.00
#
_symmetry.space_group_name_H-M   'P 1'
#
loop_
_entity.id
_entity.type
_entity.pdbx_description
1 polymer ?
#
loop_
_entity_poly.entity_id
_entity_poly.type
_entity_poly.pdbx_seq_one_letter_code
_entity_poly.pdbx_strand_id
1 'polypeptide(L)' 'IWRSPVTTCFSLLRTQPQECISLYTEYDYDKKGKMRFKNSMTDEAWKSNGLGDARVAYAWAESMYQNMFY' A
#
# COMPACT_ATOMS: atom_id res chain seq x y z
N ILE A 1 10.37 8.09 19.35
CA ILE A 1 10.58 8.57 17.97
C ILE A 1 9.24 8.55 17.27
N TRP A 2 8.80 9.68 16.69
CA TRP A 2 7.54 9.74 15.93
C TRP A 2 7.65 8.92 14.64
N ARG A 3 6.61 8.15 14.31
CA ARG A 3 6.47 7.49 13.00
C ARG A 3 5.20 8.02 12.35
N SER A 4 5.33 8.47 11.10
CA SER A 4 4.18 8.88 10.31
C SER A 4 3.21 7.70 10.14
N PRO A 5 1.90 7.90 10.34
CA PRO A 5 0.92 6.93 9.90
C PRO A 5 1.04 6.73 8.39
N VAL A 6 0.70 5.54 7.91
CA VAL A 6 0.75 5.21 6.49
C VAL A 6 -0.55 4.56 6.07
N THR A 7 -0.92 4.72 4.82
CA THR A 7 -1.93 3.86 4.18
C THR A 7 -1.31 3.19 2.98
N THR A 8 -1.71 1.94 2.75
CA THR A 8 -1.40 1.21 1.53
C THR A 8 -2.67 0.56 1.04
N CYS A 9 -3.03 0.85 -0.21
CA CYS A 9 -4.21 0.30 -0.87
C CYS A 9 -3.74 -0.56 -2.04
N PHE A 10 -4.24 -1.79 -2.13
CA PHE A 10 -4.04 -2.68 -3.27
C PHE A 10 -5.39 -2.94 -3.95
N SER A 11 -5.41 -2.87 -5.27
CA SER A 11 -6.58 -3.24 -6.07
C SER A 11 -6.17 -4.30 -7.09
N LEU A 12 -6.66 -5.53 -6.89
CA LEU A 12 -6.50 -6.63 -7.85
C LEU A 12 -7.44 -6.38 -9.04
N LEU A 13 -6.88 -6.12 -10.21
CA LEU A 13 -7.64 -5.87 -11.44
C LEU A 13 -8.03 -7.17 -12.13
N ARG A 14 -7.12 -8.16 -12.12
CA ARG A 14 -7.32 -9.48 -12.71
C ARG A 14 -6.42 -10.51 -12.02
N THR A 15 -6.89 -11.76 -11.95
CA THR A 15 -6.16 -12.87 -11.30
C THR A 15 -5.41 -13.77 -12.27
N GLN A 16 -5.75 -13.78 -13.56
CA GLN A 16 -5.05 -14.50 -14.63
C GLN A 16 -5.11 -13.74 -15.97
N PRO A 17 -3.98 -13.21 -16.50
CA PRO A 17 -2.73 -12.97 -15.77
C PRO A 17 -2.95 -12.05 -14.57
N GLN A 18 -2.08 -12.13 -13.57
CA GLN A 18 -2.20 -11.34 -12.35
C GLN A 18 -1.89 -9.86 -12.63
N GLU A 19 -2.82 -8.99 -12.32
CA GLU A 19 -2.69 -7.54 -12.46
C GLU A 19 -3.19 -6.87 -11.17
N CYS A 20 -2.38 -5.98 -10.62
CA CYS A 20 -2.69 -5.23 -9.42
C CYS A 20 -2.18 -3.80 -9.60
N ILE A 21 -2.89 -2.84 -9.03
CA ILE A 21 -2.38 -1.49 -8.81
C ILE A 21 -2.25 -1.25 -7.32
N SER A 22 -1.33 -0.38 -6.92
CA SER A 22 -1.19 0.00 -5.52
C SER A 22 -1.00 1.50 -5.33
N LEU A 23 -1.35 1.96 -4.14
CA LEU A 23 -1.06 3.31 -3.66
C LEU A 23 -0.51 3.20 -2.24
N TYR A 24 0.63 3.81 -2.01
CA TYR A 24 1.22 4.05 -0.69
C TYR A 24 1.24 5.55 -0.44
N THR A 25 0.86 5.99 0.76
CA THR A 25 1.10 7.38 1.18
C THR A 25 1.33 7.44 2.67
N GLU A 26 2.23 8.33 3.06
CA GLU A 26 2.48 8.68 4.45
C GLU A 26 1.62 9.88 4.82
N TYR A 27 1.24 9.95 6.09
CA TYR A 27 0.54 11.08 6.64
C TYR A 27 1.51 11.95 7.46
N ASP A 28 1.38 13.25 7.29
CA ASP A 28 1.99 14.23 8.17
C ASP A 28 0.91 15.11 8.81
N TYR A 29 1.21 15.62 9.99
CA TYR A 29 0.30 16.45 10.76
C TYR A 29 1.02 17.74 11.14
N ASP A 30 0.42 18.88 10.81
CA ASP A 30 0.97 20.14 11.30
C ASP A 30 0.70 20.32 12.81
N LYS A 31 1.28 21.38 13.40
CA LYS A 31 1.13 21.68 14.83
C LYS A 31 -0.33 21.88 15.29
N LYS A 32 -1.26 22.09 14.35
CA LYS A 32 -2.70 22.24 14.62
C LYS A 32 -3.50 20.96 14.33
N GLY A 33 -2.82 19.86 14.02
CA GLY A 33 -3.44 18.57 13.73
C GLY A 33 -4.01 18.44 12.32
N LYS A 34 -3.73 19.37 11.40
CA LYS A 34 -4.20 19.25 10.01
C LYS A 34 -3.39 18.17 9.30
N MET A 35 -4.09 17.14 8.82
CA MET A 35 -3.51 16.05 8.03
C MET A 35 -3.12 16.51 6.63
N ARG A 36 -1.98 16.00 6.14
CA ARG A 36 -1.50 16.16 4.77
C ARG A 36 -0.93 14.84 4.28
N PHE A 37 -1.11 14.55 3.00
CA PHE A 37 -0.41 13.47 2.33
C PHE A 37 1.07 13.84 2.14
N LYS A 38 1.94 12.84 2.29
CA LYS A 38 3.39 12.94 2.20
C LYS A 38 3.94 11.68 1.54
N ASN A 39 4.98 11.82 0.73
CA ASN A 39 5.69 10.69 0.10
C ASN A 39 4.74 9.69 -0.60
N SER A 40 3.77 10.21 -1.36
CA SER A 40 2.83 9.35 -2.09
C SER A 40 3.53 8.65 -3.25
N MET A 41 3.32 7.33 -3.33
CA MET A 41 3.77 6.50 -4.43
C MET A 41 2.57 5.72 -4.95
N THR A 42 2.40 5.71 -6.26
CA THR A 42 1.49 4.80 -6.94
C THR A 42 2.32 3.79 -7.68
N ASP A 43 1.89 2.54 -7.66
CA ASP A 43 2.51 1.52 -8.47
C ASP A 43 1.53 0.97 -9.51
N GLU A 44 1.92 1.12 -10.76
CA GLU A 44 1.36 0.43 -11.93
C GLU A 44 2.42 -0.52 -12.52
N ALA A 45 3.38 -0.99 -11.70
CA ALA A 45 4.52 -1.83 -12.06
C ALA A 45 4.18 -3.05 -12.93
N TRP A 46 2.93 -3.53 -12.91
CA TRP A 46 2.44 -4.49 -13.90
C TRP A 46 2.79 -4.11 -15.36
N LYS A 47 2.96 -2.82 -15.67
CA LYS A 47 3.41 -2.33 -16.99
C LYS A 47 4.91 -2.50 -17.27
N SER A 48 5.78 -2.59 -16.27
CA SER A 48 7.23 -2.40 -16.44
C SER A 48 8.13 -3.55 -15.97
N ASN A 49 7.71 -4.41 -15.03
CA ASN A 49 8.65 -5.35 -14.41
C ASN A 49 8.15 -6.81 -14.30
N GLY A 50 6.89 -7.12 -14.63
CA GLY A 50 6.37 -8.50 -14.68
C GLY A 50 6.48 -9.29 -13.36
N LEU A 51 6.80 -8.61 -12.27
CA LEU A 51 7.15 -9.18 -10.98
C LEU A 51 6.00 -8.98 -9.99
N GLY A 52 5.07 -9.93 -9.95
CA GLY A 52 4.49 -10.41 -8.69
C GLY A 52 3.62 -9.48 -7.83
N ASP A 53 3.11 -8.35 -8.30
CA ASP A 53 2.31 -7.41 -7.48
C ASP A 53 1.11 -8.06 -6.78
N ALA A 54 0.44 -9.02 -7.41
CA ALA A 54 -0.66 -9.73 -6.75
C ALA A 54 -0.19 -10.52 -5.51
N ARG A 55 1.05 -11.05 -5.52
CA ARG A 55 1.62 -11.71 -4.33
C ARG A 55 1.89 -10.69 -3.22
N VAL A 56 2.27 -9.46 -3.56
CA VAL A 56 2.45 -8.38 -2.57
C VAL A 56 1.12 -8.05 -1.88
N ALA A 57 0.02 -7.95 -2.64
CA ALA A 57 -1.31 -7.69 -2.08
C ALA A 57 -1.76 -8.78 -1.10
N TYR A 58 -1.60 -10.06 -1.47
CA TYR A 58 -1.94 -11.18 -0.58
C TYR A 58 -1.05 -11.25 0.66
N ALA A 59 0.26 -11.07 0.50
CA ALA A 59 1.20 -11.06 1.63
C ALA A 59 0.94 -9.89 2.59
N TRP A 60 0.57 -8.71 2.06
CA TRP A 60 0.13 -7.58 2.86
C TRP A 60 -1.14 -7.93 3.65
N ALA A 61 -2.17 -8.49 3.00
CA ALA A 61 -3.43 -8.84 3.65
C ALA A 61 -3.22 -9.89 4.77
N GLU A 62 -2.42 -10.93 4.50
CA GLU A 62 -2.07 -11.94 5.50
C GLU A 62 -1.33 -11.30 6.69
N SER A 63 -0.32 -10.46 6.44
CA SER A 63 0.44 -9.78 7.49
C SER A 63 -0.43 -8.86 8.33
N MET A 64 -1.37 -8.14 7.70
CA MET A 64 -2.31 -7.27 8.41
C MET A 64 -3.25 -8.07 9.31
N TYR A 65 -3.77 -9.19 8.81
CA TYR A 65 -4.61 -10.08 9.61
C TYR A 65 -3.85 -10.62 10.83
N GLN A 66 -2.63 -11.12 10.64
CA GLN A 66 -1.80 -11.61 11.74
C GLN A 66 -1.53 -10.50 12.76
N ASN A 67 -1.08 -9.32 12.33
CA ASN A 67 -0.75 -8.22 13.26
C ASN A 67 -1.95 -7.62 14.02
N MET A 68 -3.17 -7.74 13.47
CA MET A 68 -4.38 -7.18 14.08
C MET A 68 -5.10 -8.15 15.02
N PHE A 69 -5.01 -9.45 14.75
CA PHE A 69 -5.87 -10.46 15.39
C PHE A 69 -5.13 -11.61 16.07
N TYR A 70 -3.81 -11.72 15.90
CA TYR A 70 -2.95 -12.71 16.57
C TYR A 70 -1.84 -12.03 17.36
#